data_AF-A0A7S0G0M3-F1
#
_entry.id   AF-A0A7S0G0M3-F1
#
_cell.length_a   1.000
_cell.length_b   1.000
_cell.length_c   1.000
_cell.angle_alpha   90.00
_cell.angle_beta   90.00
_cell.angle_gamma   90.00
#
_symmetry.space_group_name_H-M   'P 1'
#
loop_
_entity.id
_entity.type
_entity.pdbx_description
1 polymer ?
#
loop_
_entity_poly.entity_id
_entity_poly.type
_entity_poly.pdbx_seq_one_letter_code
_entity_poly.pdbx_strand_id
1 'polypeptide(L)'
;AQVDSELDKVMATMLRLPWPIVPKAHVSINSVVPRVADPSAYALSLVGQGCSVMKMKVGGGSLQDDVNTVNLLCNVLKDYGTRLRLDANRSWTLNEATSFWRSLERPDLV
;
A
#
# COMPACT_ATOMS: atom_id res chain seq x y z
N ALA A 1 4.38 -12.60 -27.52
CA ALA A 1 5.53 -13.34 -26.95
C ALA A 1 5.60 -13.22 -25.43
N GLN A 2 5.95 -12.05 -24.86
CA GLN A 2 6.07 -11.90 -23.39
C GLN A 2 4.70 -11.79 -22.67
N VAL A 3 3.72 -11.11 -23.27
CA VAL A 3 2.35 -11.03 -22.72
C VAL A 3 1.67 -12.40 -22.70
N ASP A 4 1.82 -13.17 -23.78
CA ASP A 4 1.29 -14.55 -23.88
C ASP A 4 1.92 -15.44 -22.79
N SER A 5 3.23 -15.32 -22.55
CA SER A 5 3.91 -16.08 -21.51
C SER A 5 3.50 -15.74 -20.07
N GLU A 6 3.02 -14.51 -19.81
CA GLU A 6 2.51 -14.13 -18.48
C GLU A 6 1.07 -14.61 -18.29
N LEU A 7 0.25 -14.55 -19.34
CA LEU A 7 -1.10 -15.11 -19.33
C LEU A 7 -1.07 -16.63 -19.09
N ASP A 8 -0.15 -17.34 -19.76
CA ASP A 8 0.03 -18.77 -19.57
C ASP A 8 0.39 -19.14 -18.12
N LYS A 9 1.18 -18.32 -17.43
CA LYS A 9 1.52 -18.52 -16.00
C LYS A 9 0.31 -18.30 -15.09
N VAL A 10 -0.50 -17.29 -15.37
CA VAL A 10 -1.73 -17.03 -14.62
C VAL A 10 -2.69 -18.20 -14.78
N MET A 11 -2.90 -18.65 -16.01
CA MET A 11 -3.77 -19.80 -16.30
C MET A 11 -3.26 -21.08 -15.65
N ALA A 12 -1.96 -21.37 -15.75
CA ALA A 12 -1.35 -22.52 -15.08
C ALA A 12 -1.50 -22.48 -13.55
N THR A 13 -1.48 -21.29 -12.95
CA THR A 13 -1.70 -21.12 -11.50
C THR A 13 -3.15 -21.38 -11.12
N MET A 14 -4.12 -20.86 -11.89
CA MET A 14 -5.55 -21.10 -11.67
C MET A 14 -5.91 -22.59 -11.76
N LEU A 15 -5.22 -23.34 -12.63
CA LEU A 15 -5.45 -24.76 -12.86
C LEU A 15 -4.68 -25.68 -11.88
N ARG A 16 -3.83 -25.15 -11.00
CA ARG A 16 -3.09 -25.95 -10.01
C ARG A 16 -4.00 -26.40 -8.88
N LEU A 17 -4.44 -27.65 -8.97
CA LEU A 17 -5.07 -28.41 -7.89
C LEU A 17 -4.23 -29.64 -7.53
N PRO A 18 -4.25 -30.08 -6.25
CA PRO A 18 -5.01 -29.49 -5.13
C PRO A 18 -4.25 -28.35 -4.44
N TRP A 19 -4.99 -27.35 -3.95
CA TRP A 19 -4.48 -26.36 -3.00
C TRP A 19 -4.18 -27.02 -1.64
N PRO A 20 -3.24 -26.49 -0.83
CA PRO A 20 -2.99 -27.02 0.51
C PRO A 20 -4.30 -27.10 1.32
N ILE A 21 -4.59 -28.32 1.79
CA ILE A 21 -5.95 -28.76 2.16
C ILE A 21 -6.35 -28.30 3.57
N VAL A 22 -5.46 -27.63 4.31
CA VAL A 22 -5.79 -27.03 5.60
C VAL A 22 -5.84 -25.51 5.44
N PRO A 23 -6.97 -24.95 4.96
CA PRO A 23 -7.13 -23.51 4.90
C PRO A 23 -7.07 -22.94 6.31
N LYS A 24 -6.39 -21.80 6.45
CA LYS A 24 -6.55 -20.99 7.66
C LYS A 24 -7.98 -20.47 7.71
N ALA A 25 -8.63 -20.57 8.86
CA ALA A 25 -9.97 -20.03 9.06
C ALA A 25 -10.04 -18.52 8.79
N HIS A 26 -8.94 -17.81 9.06
CA HIS A 26 -8.81 -16.37 8.85
C HIS A 26 -7.46 -15.98 8.27
N VAL A 27 -7.47 -14.97 7.39
CA VAL A 27 -6.29 -14.35 6.81
C VAL A 27 -6.41 -12.85 7.02
N SER A 28 -5.46 -12.25 7.72
CA SER A 28 -5.40 -10.79 7.86
C SER A 28 -5.04 -10.15 6.53
N ILE A 29 -5.84 -9.17 6.12
CA ILE A 29 -5.62 -8.37 4.92
C ILE A 29 -5.21 -6.94 5.29
N ASN A 30 -4.51 -6.27 4.38
CA ASN A 30 -4.37 -4.82 4.46
C ASN A 30 -5.52 -4.14 3.71
N SER A 31 -5.84 -2.92 4.12
CA SER A 31 -6.71 -2.03 3.36
C SER A 31 -5.91 -1.21 2.35
N VAL A 32 -6.60 -0.58 1.40
CA VAL A 32 -5.99 0.30 0.39
C VAL A 32 -6.56 1.70 0.58
N VAL A 33 -5.68 2.69 0.66
CA VAL A 33 -6.02 4.11 0.63
C VAL A 33 -5.80 4.60 -0.82
N PRO A 34 -6.87 4.82 -1.59
CA PRO A 34 -6.76 5.38 -2.93
C PRO A 34 -6.40 6.87 -2.87
N ARG A 35 -6.08 7.46 -4.02
CA ARG A 35 -5.93 8.92 -4.13
C ARG A 35 -7.32 9.54 -4.06
N VAL A 36 -7.65 10.13 -2.91
CA VAL A 36 -8.94 10.76 -2.61
C VAL A 36 -8.71 12.19 -2.10
N ALA A 37 -9.75 13.02 -2.12
CA ALA A 37 -9.66 14.41 -1.69
C ALA A 37 -9.30 14.56 -0.21
N ASP A 38 -9.87 13.72 0.66
CA ASP A 38 -9.57 13.68 2.09
C ASP A 38 -9.03 12.30 2.51
N PRO A 39 -7.71 12.08 2.39
CA PRO A 39 -7.10 10.82 2.75
C PRO A 39 -7.17 10.54 4.26
N SER A 40 -7.24 11.57 5.11
CA SER A 40 -7.29 11.41 6.57
C SER A 40 -8.63 10.86 7.02
N ALA A 41 -9.73 11.47 6.57
CA ALA A 41 -11.07 10.96 6.88
C ALA A 41 -11.26 9.54 6.36
N TYR A 42 -10.75 9.25 5.15
CA TYR A 42 -10.79 7.90 4.59
C TYR A 42 -10.00 6.90 5.44
N ALA A 43 -8.77 7.24 5.83
CA ALA A 43 -7.96 6.37 6.69
C ALA A 43 -8.62 6.12 8.05
N LEU A 44 -9.16 7.15 8.70
CA LEU A 44 -9.89 7.00 9.97
C LEU A 44 -11.14 6.11 9.82
N SER A 45 -11.84 6.19 8.69
CA SER A 45 -12.97 5.29 8.41
C SER A 45 -12.53 3.82 8.35
N LEU A 46 -11.33 3.53 7.84
CA LEU A 46 -10.77 2.19 7.78
C LEU A 46 -10.28 1.73 9.17
N VAL A 47 -9.74 2.63 10.00
CA VAL A 47 -9.45 2.31 11.40
C VAL A 47 -10.72 1.88 12.13
N GLY A 48 -11.84 2.60 11.94
CA GLY A 48 -13.14 2.26 12.50
C GLY A 48 -13.69 0.90 12.04
N GLN A 49 -13.22 0.39 10.89
CA GLN A 49 -13.54 -0.95 10.37
C GLN A 49 -12.59 -2.04 10.88
N GLY A 50 -11.66 -1.72 11.78
CA GLY A 50 -10.70 -2.67 12.37
C GLY A 50 -9.45 -2.91 11.53
N CYS A 51 -9.15 -2.05 10.55
CA CYS A 51 -7.99 -2.22 9.69
C CYS A 51 -6.70 -1.79 10.40
N SER A 52 -5.80 -2.75 10.63
CA SER A 52 -4.51 -2.51 11.31
C SER A 52 -3.34 -2.21 10.36
N VAL A 53 -3.52 -2.43 9.04
CA VAL A 53 -2.51 -2.16 8.01
C VAL A 53 -3.18 -1.53 6.79
N MET A 54 -2.58 -0.45 6.27
CA MET A 54 -3.06 0.28 5.11
C MET A 54 -1.97 0.40 4.05
N LYS A 55 -2.36 0.39 2.78
CA LYS A 55 -1.46 0.64 1.65
C LYS A 55 -1.91 1.89 0.89
N MET A 56 -1.06 2.89 0.79
CA MET A 56 -1.31 4.10 0.01
C MET A 56 -0.55 4.06 -1.32
N LYS A 57 -1.17 4.54 -2.39
CA LYS A 57 -0.51 4.78 -3.67
C LYS A 57 0.20 6.12 -3.68
N VAL A 58 1.48 6.13 -4.07
CA VAL A 58 2.32 7.32 -4.26
C VAL A 58 2.93 7.30 -5.67
N GLY A 59 3.65 8.35 -6.06
CA GLY A 59 4.29 8.47 -7.38
C GLY A 59 3.32 8.73 -8.52
N GLY A 60 2.11 9.21 -8.22
CA GLY A 60 1.09 9.58 -9.23
C GLY A 60 0.88 11.10 -9.37
N GLY A 61 1.62 11.89 -8.59
CA GLY A 61 1.57 13.36 -8.58
C GLY A 61 2.96 13.93 -8.32
N SER A 62 3.04 15.15 -7.78
CA SER A 62 4.33 15.71 -7.40
C SER A 62 4.92 14.99 -6.19
N LEU A 63 6.25 14.95 -6.09
CA LEU A 63 6.96 14.36 -4.96
C LEU A 63 6.52 15.01 -3.63
N GLN A 64 6.34 16.33 -3.64
CA GLN A 64 5.96 17.10 -2.45
C GLN A 64 4.54 16.78 -1.99
N ASP A 65 3.59 16.58 -2.91
CA ASP A 65 2.21 16.21 -2.55
C ASP A 65 2.17 14.84 -1.88
N ASP A 66 2.96 13.89 -2.38
CA ASP A 66 3.04 12.56 -1.78
C ASP A 66 3.71 12.65 -0.38
N VAL A 67 4.77 13.44 -0.19
CA VAL A 67 5.39 13.68 1.14
C VAL A 67 4.39 14.28 2.12
N ASN A 68 3.69 15.35 1.71
CA ASN A 68 2.71 16.02 2.55
C ASN A 68 1.59 15.07 2.98
N THR A 69 1.08 14.28 2.03
CA THR A 69 0.01 13.33 2.30
C THR A 69 0.46 12.19 3.22
N VAL A 70 1.68 11.68 3.01
CA VAL A 70 2.22 10.61 3.86
C VAL A 70 2.49 11.10 5.27
N ASN A 71 3.11 12.27 5.46
CA ASN A 71 3.32 12.84 6.79
C ASN A 71 1.99 13.10 7.52
N LEU A 72 0.98 13.62 6.81
CA LEU A 72 -0.38 13.79 7.33
C LEU A 72 -0.96 12.46 7.83
N LEU A 73 -0.92 11.41 7.00
CA LEU A 73 -1.45 10.09 7.37
C LEU A 73 -0.67 9.45 8.50
N CYS A 74 0.65 9.52 8.51
CA CYS A 74 1.47 9.04 9.63
C CYS A 74 1.08 9.74 10.93
N ASN A 75 0.87 11.06 10.90
CA ASN A 75 0.45 11.81 12.09
C ASN A 75 -0.95 11.44 12.57
N VAL A 76 -1.90 11.19 11.65
CA VAL A 76 -3.27 10.76 11.99
C VAL A 76 -3.30 9.33 12.54
N LEU A 77 -2.51 8.42 11.98
CA LEU A 77 -2.56 7.00 12.30
C LEU A 77 -1.75 6.61 13.53
N LYS A 78 -0.81 7.45 13.99
CA LYS A 78 0.10 7.16 15.11
C LYS A 78 -0.63 6.75 16.39
N ASP A 79 -1.79 7.35 16.67
CA ASP A 79 -2.54 7.14 17.90
C ASP A 79 -3.38 5.85 17.86
N TYR A 80 -3.48 5.21 16.69
CA TYR A 80 -4.28 4.00 16.47
C TYR A 80 -3.44 2.72 16.30
N GLY A 81 -2.11 2.85 16.28
CA GLY A 81 -1.20 1.71 16.06
C GLY A 81 -1.32 1.08 14.65
N THR A 82 -1.95 1.79 13.72
CA THR A 82 -2.11 1.34 12.33
C THR A 82 -0.80 1.52 11.56
N ARG A 83 -0.38 0.50 10.81
CA ARG A 83 0.81 0.55 9.95
C ARG A 83 0.46 1.05 8.55
N LEU A 84 1.31 1.92 8.01
CA LEU A 84 1.19 2.44 6.65
C LEU A 84 2.29 1.89 5.74
N ARG A 85 1.88 1.34 4.61
CA ARG A 85 2.73 0.90 3.50
C ARG A 85 2.57 1.84 2.32
N LEU A 86 3.65 2.08 1.58
CA LEU A 86 3.65 2.93 0.40
C LEU A 86 3.91 2.11 -0.86
N ASP A 87 3.21 2.44 -1.93
CA ASP A 87 3.29 1.73 -3.21
C ASP A 87 3.41 2.74 -4.35
N ALA A 88 4.64 2.91 -4.83
CA ALA A 88 4.99 3.86 -5.88
C ALA A 88 4.88 3.25 -7.29
N ASN A 89 4.54 1.98 -7.46
CA ASN A 89 4.46 1.32 -8.77
C ASN A 89 5.68 1.52 -9.71
N ARG A 90 6.89 1.73 -9.16
CA ARG A 90 8.13 2.08 -9.90
C ARG A 90 8.09 3.44 -10.62
N SER A 91 7.23 4.37 -10.19
CA SER A 91 7.09 5.69 -10.80
C SER A 91 8.28 6.64 -10.56
N TRP A 92 9.17 6.31 -9.62
CA TRP A 92 10.29 7.17 -9.24
C TRP A 92 11.63 6.64 -9.75
N THR A 93 12.50 7.57 -10.14
CA THR A 93 13.94 7.36 -10.20
C THR A 93 14.52 7.09 -8.81
N LEU A 94 15.75 6.58 -8.75
CA LEU A 94 16.48 6.40 -7.48
C LEU A 94 16.60 7.72 -6.69
N ASN A 95 16.84 8.83 -7.38
CA ASN A 95 16.99 10.14 -6.76
C ASN A 95 15.67 10.64 -6.17
N GLU A 96 14.57 10.48 -6.88
CA GLU A 96 13.23 10.84 -6.37
C GLU A 96 12.86 9.98 -5.18
N ALA A 97 13.04 8.65 -5.25
CA ALA A 97 12.76 7.75 -4.15
C ALA A 97 13.61 8.07 -2.89
N THR A 98 14.89 8.39 -3.09
CA THR A 98 15.79 8.79 -2.00
C THR A 98 15.39 10.14 -1.40
N SER A 99 15.02 11.10 -2.25
CA SER A 99 14.58 12.44 -1.82
C SER A 99 13.26 12.37 -1.06
N PHE A 100 12.32 11.56 -1.55
CA PHE A 100 11.05 11.27 -0.88
C PHE A 100 11.30 10.70 0.51
N TRP A 101 12.08 9.62 0.61
CA TRP A 101 12.36 8.96 1.89
C TRP A 101 13.00 9.90 2.92
N ARG A 102 13.95 10.74 2.48
CA ARG A 102 14.62 11.73 3.35
C ARG A 102 13.71 12.87 3.79
N SER A 103 12.62 13.12 3.09
CA SER A 103 11.67 14.21 3.39
C SER A 103 10.56 13.79 4.36
N LEU A 104 10.49 12.51 4.74
CA LEU A 104 9.49 12.02 5.68
C LEU A 104 9.88 12.34 7.13
N GLU A 105 8.91 12.79 7.90
CA GLU A 105 9.11 13.18 9.31
C GLU A 105 9.21 11.95 10.24
N ARG A 106 8.90 10.76 9.73
CA ARG A 106 8.72 9.53 10.50
C ARG A 106 9.25 8.30 9.74
N PRO A 107 10.22 7.54 10.31
CA PRO A 107 10.79 6.35 9.69
C PRO A 107 10.04 5.04 9.97
N ASP A 108 8.95 5.05 10.76
CA ASP A 108 8.18 3.86 11.14
C ASP A 108 7.21 3.35 10.05
N LEU A 109 7.46 3.72 8.80
CA LEU A 109 6.86 3.04 7.64
C LEU A 109 7.34 1.58 7.60
N VAL A 110 6.41 0.65 7.39
CA VAL A 110 6.65 -0.81 7.41
C VAL A 110 6.52 -1.41 6.03
#